data_AF-A0A958XLQ9-F1
#
_entry.id   AF-A0A958XLQ9-F1
#
_cell.length_a   1.000
_cell.length_b   1.000
_cell.length_c   1.000
_cell.angle_alpha   90.00
_cell.angle_beta   90.00
_cell.angle_gamma   90.00
#
_symmetry.space_group_name_H-M   'P 1'
#
loop_
_entity.id
_entity.type
_entity.pdbx_description
1 polymer ?
#
loop_
_entity_poly.entity_id
_entity_poly.type
_entity_poly.pdbx_seq_one_letter_code
_entity_poly.pdbx_strand_id
1 'polypeptide(L)'
;MTDKAFFTRLAGITAGTAVLLILLLMVLPETRVHKPFAVASVLLFVLVSIGLFYAGRSTATSTSKVAFTNLVSASVFGKMVLAVAVLFIYQQSAQPANQWFVGIFLLVYVVYTIFEVWFMTKLAKT
;
A
#
# COMPACT_ATOMS: atom_id res chain seq x y z
N MET A 1 -11.31 -10.10 13.12
CA MET A 1 -11.84 -8.83 12.57
C MET A 1 -12.88 -9.15 11.49
N THR A 2 -14.07 -8.54 11.49
CA THR A 2 -15.14 -8.84 10.50
C THR A 2 -14.85 -8.19 9.15
N ASP A 3 -15.25 -8.82 8.05
CA ASP A 3 -15.01 -8.35 6.66
C ASP A 3 -15.45 -6.91 6.43
N LYS A 4 -16.64 -6.58 6.93
CA LYS A 4 -17.20 -5.22 6.83
C LYS A 4 -16.27 -4.19 7.48
N ALA A 5 -15.70 -4.49 8.65
CA ALA A 5 -14.80 -3.58 9.36
C ALA A 5 -13.45 -3.40 8.65
N PHE A 6 -12.96 -4.43 7.93
CA PHE A 6 -11.76 -4.31 7.10
C PHE A 6 -12.00 -3.40 5.91
N PHE A 7 -13.03 -3.69 5.12
CA PHE A 7 -13.34 -2.90 3.92
C PHE A 7 -13.69 -1.45 4.25
N THR A 8 -14.41 -1.18 5.34
CA THR A 8 -14.68 0.21 5.76
C THR A 8 -13.39 0.96 6.12
N ARG A 9 -12.44 0.32 6.81
CA ARG A 9 -11.16 0.96 7.16
C ARG A 9 -10.23 1.12 5.97
N LEU A 10 -10.19 0.11 5.10
CA LEU A 10 -9.47 0.18 3.82
C LEU A 10 -10.00 1.36 3.00
N ALA A 11 -11.32 1.45 2.82
CA ALA A 11 -11.95 2.57 2.11
C ALA A 11 -11.65 3.92 2.76
N GLY A 12 -11.66 4.00 4.10
CA GLY A 12 -11.29 5.22 4.82
C GLY A 12 -9.84 5.65 4.57
N ILE A 13 -8.90 4.71 4.55
CA ILE A 13 -7.48 5.00 4.27
C ILE A 13 -7.24 5.29 2.81
N THR A 14 -7.91 4.59 1.89
CA THR A 14 -7.86 4.89 0.46
C THR A 14 -8.42 6.28 0.17
N ALA A 15 -9.54 6.65 0.81
CA ALA A 15 -10.09 8.00 0.71
C ALA A 15 -9.12 9.05 1.30
N GLY A 16 -8.53 8.77 2.46
CA GLY A 16 -7.53 9.65 3.08
C GLY A 16 -6.29 9.84 2.19
N THR A 17 -5.74 8.76 1.63
CA THR A 17 -4.61 8.84 0.68
C THR A 17 -5.00 9.54 -0.62
N ALA A 18 -6.21 9.35 -1.13
CA ALA A 18 -6.71 10.09 -2.30
C ALA A 18 -6.81 11.59 -2.03
N VAL A 19 -7.37 12.00 -0.88
CA VAL A 19 -7.43 13.43 -0.48
C VAL A 19 -6.03 14.01 -0.35
N LEU A 20 -5.11 13.28 0.28
CA LEU A 20 -3.72 13.72 0.47
C LEU A 20 -2.99 13.88 -0.87
N LEU A 21 -3.21 12.96 -1.81
CA LEU A 21 -2.71 13.06 -3.19
C LEU A 21 -3.32 14.26 -3.93
N ILE A 22 -4.62 14.49 -3.82
CA ILE A 22 -5.31 15.65 -4.44
C ILE A 22 -4.73 16.96 -3.90
N LEU A 23 -4.50 17.04 -2.60
CA LEU A 23 -3.92 18.22 -1.95
C LEU A 23 -2.48 18.46 -2.45
N LEU A 24 -1.68 17.40 -2.57
CA LEU A 24 -0.33 17.48 -3.12
C LEU A 24 -0.30 17.88 -4.61
N LEU A 25 -1.27 17.40 -5.40
CA LEU A 25 -1.48 17.76 -6.80
C LEU A 25 -1.95 19.22 -7.00
N MET A 26 -2.58 19.80 -5.97
CA MET A 26 -2.93 21.22 -5.93
C MET A 26 -1.72 22.10 -5.60
N VAL A 27 -0.86 21.66 -4.67
CA VAL A 27 0.31 22.42 -4.22
C VAL A 27 1.47 22.34 -5.22
N LEU A 28 1.68 21.20 -5.88
CA LEU A 28 2.77 21.00 -6.84
C LEU A 28 2.26 20.75 -8.27
N PRO A 29 2.28 21.75 -9.18
CA PRO A 29 1.84 21.57 -10.56
C PRO A 29 2.68 20.55 -11.35
N GLU A 30 3.96 20.38 -11.00
CA GLU A 30 4.89 19.38 -11.55
C GLU A 30 4.40 17.93 -11.36
N THR A 31 3.62 17.67 -10.31
CA THR A 31 3.13 16.32 -9.99
C THR A 31 1.92 15.91 -10.83
N ARG A 32 1.33 16.83 -11.60
CA ARG A 32 0.12 16.57 -12.42
C ARG A 32 0.37 15.57 -13.53
N VAL A 33 1.59 15.52 -14.07
CA VAL A 33 2.02 14.51 -15.07
C VAL A 33 2.06 13.11 -14.46
N HIS A 34 2.27 13.02 -13.14
CA HIS A 34 2.41 11.76 -12.41
C HIS A 34 1.09 11.25 -11.80
N LYS A 35 -0.06 11.90 -12.08
CA LYS A 35 -1.41 11.44 -11.66
C LYS A 35 -1.68 9.95 -11.93
N PRO A 36 -1.48 9.41 -13.16
CA PRO A 36 -1.79 8.00 -13.43
C PRO A 36 -0.89 7.06 -12.62
N PHE A 37 0.36 7.46 -12.35
CA PHE A 37 1.28 6.68 -11.53
C PHE A 37 0.88 6.64 -10.06
N ALA A 38 0.46 7.78 -9.50
CA ALA A 38 -0.04 7.84 -8.14
C ALA A 38 -1.29 6.96 -7.95
N VAL A 39 -2.24 7.02 -8.89
CA VAL A 39 -3.43 6.17 -8.88
C VAL A 39 -3.08 4.70 -9.03
N ALA A 40 -2.20 4.35 -9.97
CA ALA A 40 -1.73 2.97 -10.16
C ALA A 40 -1.07 2.41 -8.90
N SER A 41 -0.23 3.22 -8.23
CA SER A 41 0.43 2.83 -6.98
C SER A 41 -0.60 2.58 -5.86
N VAL A 42 -1.56 3.49 -5.66
CA VAL A 42 -2.64 3.30 -4.69
C VAL A 42 -3.42 2.02 -4.97
N LEU A 43 -3.81 1.80 -6.23
CA LEU A 43 -4.56 0.60 -6.64
C LEU A 43 -3.77 -0.68 -6.36
N LEU A 44 -2.46 -0.66 -6.64
CA LEU A 44 -1.56 -1.77 -6.35
C LEU A 44 -1.49 -2.05 -4.84
N PHE A 45 -1.30 -1.04 -4.01
CA PHE A 45 -1.28 -1.20 -2.55
C PHE A 45 -2.62 -1.69 -1.99
N VAL A 46 -3.74 -1.23 -2.54
CA VAL A 46 -5.08 -1.74 -2.20
C VAL A 46 -5.18 -3.24 -2.50
N LEU A 47 -4.74 -3.67 -3.69
CA LEU A 47 -4.74 -5.09 -4.04
C LEU A 47 -3.85 -5.93 -3.12
N VAL A 48 -2.66 -5.43 -2.79
CA VAL A 48 -1.75 -6.10 -1.84
C VAL A 48 -2.41 -6.22 -0.46
N SER A 49 -3.04 -5.16 0.04
CA SER A 49 -3.75 -5.19 1.32
C SER A 49 -4.94 -6.16 1.32
N ILE A 50 -5.70 -6.26 0.24
CA ILE A 50 -6.78 -7.25 0.08
C ILE A 50 -6.20 -8.68 0.09
N GLY A 51 -5.14 -8.92 -0.68
CA GLY A 51 -4.45 -10.21 -0.71
C GLY A 51 -3.94 -10.61 0.68
N LEU A 52 -3.34 -9.68 1.42
CA LEU A 52 -2.90 -9.90 2.79
C LEU A 52 -4.03 -10.21 3.75
N PHE A 53 -5.19 -9.58 3.58
CA PHE A 53 -6.34 -9.82 4.45
C PHE A 53 -6.87 -11.24 4.28
N TYR A 54 -7.02 -11.70 3.03
CA TYR A 54 -7.40 -13.08 2.74
C TYR A 54 -6.36 -14.10 3.22
N ALA A 55 -5.08 -13.84 2.94
CA ALA A 55 -4.00 -14.72 3.37
C ALA A 55 -3.87 -14.75 4.90
N GLY A 56 -4.02 -13.59 5.57
CA GLY A 56 -4.00 -13.45 7.02
C GLY A 56 -5.17 -14.13 7.69
N ARG A 57 -6.34 -14.15 7.04
CA ARG A 57 -7.51 -14.90 7.52
C ARG A 57 -7.32 -16.41 7.40
N SER A 58 -6.76 -16.89 6.29
CA SER A 58 -6.42 -18.30 6.08
C SER A 58 -5.37 -18.81 7.07
N THR A 59 -4.37 -17.97 7.37
CA THR A 59 -3.34 -18.30 8.38
C THR A 59 -3.84 -18.14 9.81
N ALA A 60 -4.78 -17.24 10.12
CA ALA A 60 -5.37 -17.13 11.45
C ALA A 60 -6.14 -18.39 11.87
N THR A 61 -6.72 -19.13 10.91
CA THR A 61 -7.35 -20.43 11.18
C THR A 61 -6.35 -21.57 11.40
N SER A 62 -5.09 -21.38 11.02
CA SER A 62 -4.04 -22.38 11.20
C SER A 62 -3.18 -21.97 12.39
N THR A 63 -3.13 -22.81 13.42
CA THR A 63 -2.58 -22.58 14.78
C THR A 63 -1.08 -22.17 14.86
N SER A 64 -0.44 -21.83 13.75
CA SER A 64 0.99 -21.52 13.64
C SER A 64 1.27 -20.01 13.57
N LYS A 65 1.77 -19.45 14.67
CA LYS A 65 2.35 -18.09 14.70
C LYS A 65 3.45 -17.87 13.64
N VAL A 66 4.13 -18.93 13.22
CA VAL A 66 5.20 -18.87 12.21
C VAL A 66 4.64 -18.55 10.82
N ALA A 67 3.49 -19.13 10.45
CA ALA A 67 2.86 -18.85 9.17
C ALA A 67 2.37 -17.40 9.07
N PHE A 68 1.89 -16.85 10.19
CA PHE A 68 1.49 -15.44 10.27
C PHE A 68 2.69 -14.49 10.11
N THR A 69 3.79 -14.73 10.82
CA THR A 69 5.01 -13.92 10.70
C THR A 69 5.61 -13.99 9.29
N ASN A 70 5.64 -15.18 8.68
CA ASN A 70 6.10 -15.34 7.30
C ASN A 70 5.24 -14.56 6.30
N LEU A 71 3.93 -14.47 6.53
CA LEU A 71 3.03 -13.69 5.69
C LEU A 71 3.29 -12.19 5.80
N VAL A 72 3.48 -11.67 7.03
CA VAL A 72 3.85 -10.27 7.27
C VAL A 72 5.17 -9.96 6.58
N SER A 73 6.20 -10.80 6.79
CA SER A 73 7.52 -10.64 6.17
C SER A 73 7.44 -10.69 4.65
N ALA A 74 6.68 -11.64 4.07
CA ALA A 74 6.48 -11.74 2.63
C ALA A 74 5.75 -10.51 2.06
N SER A 75 4.81 -9.91 2.79
CA SER A 75 4.18 -8.64 2.40
C SER A 75 5.21 -7.52 2.30
N VAL A 76 6.01 -7.35 3.36
CA VAL A 76 7.00 -6.27 3.44
C VAL A 76 8.05 -6.45 2.33
N PHE A 77 8.60 -7.65 2.15
CA PHE A 77 9.54 -7.94 1.08
C PHE A 77 8.91 -7.78 -0.31
N GLY A 78 7.71 -8.31 -0.52
CA GLY A 78 6.99 -8.18 -1.78
C GLY A 78 6.76 -6.73 -2.15
N LYS A 79 6.40 -5.88 -1.18
CA LYS A 79 6.24 -4.45 -1.38
C LYS A 79 7.55 -3.71 -1.64
N MET A 80 8.65 -4.10 -1.00
CA MET A 80 9.96 -3.51 -1.29
C MET A 80 10.40 -3.81 -2.72
N VAL A 81 10.22 -5.06 -3.19
CA VAL A 81 10.49 -5.43 -4.59
C VAL A 81 9.56 -4.68 -5.54
N LEU A 82 8.28 -4.60 -5.23
CA LEU A 82 7.29 -3.83 -5.99
C LEU A 82 7.66 -2.35 -6.06
N ALA A 83 8.08 -1.75 -4.94
CA ALA A 83 8.53 -0.37 -4.89
C ALA A 83 9.69 -0.13 -5.85
N VAL A 84 10.72 -0.97 -5.79
CA VAL A 84 11.87 -0.87 -6.69
C VAL A 84 11.44 -1.06 -8.15
N ALA A 85 10.64 -2.09 -8.45
CA ALA A 85 10.17 -2.36 -9.81
C ALA A 85 9.35 -1.20 -10.38
N VAL A 86 8.39 -0.68 -9.61
CA VAL A 86 7.51 0.41 -10.01
C VAL A 86 8.29 1.72 -10.19
N LEU A 87 9.23 2.03 -9.28
CA LEU A 87 10.11 3.20 -9.43
C LEU A 87 11.03 3.08 -10.66
N PHE A 88 11.58 1.89 -10.91
CA PHE A 88 12.48 1.64 -12.04
C PHE A 88 11.74 1.74 -13.38
N ILE A 89 10.56 1.12 -13.50
CA ILE A 89 9.68 1.23 -14.68
C ILE A 89 9.32 2.70 -14.92
N TYR A 90 9.01 3.45 -13.86
CA TYR A 90 8.65 4.85 -14.00
C TYR A 90 9.80 5.74 -14.43
N GLN A 91 10.98 5.53 -13.84
CA GLN A 91 12.20 6.25 -14.18
C GLN A 91 12.56 6.03 -15.66
N GLN A 92 12.43 4.80 -16.14
CA GLN A 92 12.77 4.44 -17.52
C GLN A 92 11.72 4.92 -18.54
N SER A 93 10.43 4.92 -18.19
CA SER A 93 9.35 5.31 -19.11
C SER A 93 9.11 6.82 -19.17
N ALA A 94 9.24 7.54 -18.06
CA ALA A 94 8.81 8.94 -17.97
C ALA A 94 9.97 9.94 -17.94
N GLN A 95 11.23 9.48 -17.79
CA GLN A 95 12.43 10.32 -17.58
C GLN A 95 12.14 11.61 -16.80
N PRO A 96 11.51 11.51 -15.61
CA PRO A 96 11.07 12.70 -14.90
C PRO A 96 12.30 13.51 -14.50
N ALA A 97 12.37 14.78 -14.93
CA ALA A 97 13.43 15.71 -14.53
C ALA A 97 13.47 15.94 -13.00
N ASN A 98 12.37 15.61 -12.31
CA ASN A 98 12.14 15.86 -10.89
C ASN A 98 11.82 14.56 -10.13
N GLN A 99 12.54 14.28 -9.04
CA GLN A 99 12.44 13.04 -8.23
C GLN A 99 11.21 12.99 -7.28
N TRP A 100 10.26 13.92 -7.42
CA TRP A 100 9.10 14.04 -6.53
C TRP A 100 8.15 12.83 -6.56
N PHE A 101 8.14 12.06 -7.65
CA PHE A 101 7.36 10.82 -7.75
C PHE A 101 7.77 9.78 -6.71
N VAL A 102 9.05 9.77 -6.29
CA VAL A 102 9.56 8.88 -5.23
C VAL A 102 8.93 9.23 -3.90
N GLY A 103 8.84 10.53 -3.56
CA GLY A 103 8.24 11.00 -2.31
C GLY A 103 6.75 10.65 -2.21
N ILE A 104 6.01 10.83 -3.31
CA ILE A 104 4.60 10.44 -3.40
C ILE A 104 4.43 8.93 -3.17
N PHE A 105 5.24 8.14 -3.87
CA PHE A 105 5.20 6.69 -3.75
C PHE A 105 5.50 6.24 -2.33
N LEU A 106 6.54 6.82 -1.71
CA LEU A 106 6.97 6.49 -0.36
C LEU A 106 5.91 6.87 0.69
N LEU A 107 5.23 8.01 0.51
CA LEU A 107 4.12 8.40 1.37
C LEU A 107 2.98 7.37 1.32
N VAL A 108 2.55 6.97 0.12
CA VAL A 108 1.52 5.93 -0.06
C VAL A 108 1.99 4.61 0.56
N TYR A 109 3.23 4.20 0.28
CA TYR A 109 3.83 2.99 0.86
C TYR A 109 3.76 2.99 2.38
N VAL A 110 4.20 4.06 3.05
CA VAL A 110 4.22 4.15 4.52
C VAL A 110 2.81 4.07 5.09
N VAL A 111 1.85 4.82 4.53
CA VAL A 111 0.47 4.83 5.03
C VAL A 111 -0.17 3.43 4.93
N TYR A 112 -0.03 2.76 3.80
CA TYR A 112 -0.55 1.40 3.62
C TYR A 112 0.21 0.37 4.46
N THR A 113 1.50 0.58 4.72
CA THR A 113 2.31 -0.31 5.57
C THR A 113 1.89 -0.21 7.04
N ILE A 114 1.68 1.00 7.55
CA ILE A 114 1.15 1.20 8.92
C ILE A 114 -0.21 0.54 9.06
N PHE A 115 -1.09 0.73 8.07
CA PHE A 115 -2.40 0.08 8.07
C PHE A 115 -2.30 -1.44 8.08
N GLU A 116 -1.44 -2.01 7.23
CA GLU A 116 -1.23 -3.45 7.13
C GLU A 116 -0.75 -4.06 8.42
N VAL A 117 0.33 -3.53 8.98
CA VAL A 117 0.88 -4.00 10.26
C VAL A 117 -0.19 -3.91 11.36
N TRP A 118 -0.97 -2.83 11.37
CA TRP A 118 -2.03 -2.65 12.36
C TRP A 118 -3.15 -3.69 12.23
N PHE A 119 -3.71 -3.90 11.02
CA PHE A 119 -4.80 -4.88 10.87
C PHE A 119 -4.29 -6.30 11.04
N MET A 120 -3.08 -6.61 10.58
CA MET A 120 -2.44 -7.91 10.78
C MET A 120 -2.28 -8.20 12.27
N THR A 121 -1.73 -7.26 13.04
CA THR A 121 -1.59 -7.43 14.50
C THR A 121 -2.95 -7.67 15.16
N LYS A 122 -4.02 -7.07 14.64
CA LYS A 122 -5.39 -7.29 15.13
C LYS A 122 -5.95 -8.65 14.72
N LEU A 123 -5.64 -9.14 13.53
CA LEU A 123 -5.99 -10.50 13.10
C LEU A 123 -5.26 -11.57 13.92
N ALA A 124 -3.97 -11.40 14.21
CA ALA A 124 -3.18 -12.34 15.02
C ALA A 124 -3.65 -12.47 16.48
N LYS A 125 -4.37 -11.47 16.99
CA LYS A 125 -4.94 -11.45 18.34
C LYS A 125 -6.40 -11.92 18.40
N THR A 126 -7.03 -12.18 17.26
CA THR A 126 -8.40 -12.74 17.19
C THR A 126 -8.30 -14.25 17.14
#